data_AF-A0A7K3E5I5-F1
#
_entry.id   AF-A0A7K3E5I5-F1
#
_cell.length_a   1.000
_cell.length_b   1.000
_cell.length_c   1.000
_cell.angle_alpha   90.00
_cell.angle_beta   90.00
_cell.angle_gamma   90.00
#
_symmetry.space_group_name_H-M   'P 1'
#
loop_
_entity.id
_entity.type
_entity.pdbx_description
1 polymer ?
#
loop_
_entity_poly.entity_id
_entity_poly.type
_entity_poly.pdbx_seq_one_letter_code
_entity_poly.pdbx_strand_id
1 'polypeptide(L)'
;MRLRLRQFRPRTGPRQHRVVQPGQPLRHTTLRAPEPIGMLLGDHDGLNRLAGLFSFAAYSRHTIVHVPLRDSLPPDEGVGELVDLVLAHHTLGLRPSAWPELRRKLTDGTPLTVHTDEARTDRDSTAWRERHERTDNRDELRHATHARTFFLFGSRDVFAGTAMSFAHAAGWGPLQKGVAKGCSTLMTALPALVQPPGGGHPLEVLVCFKPYPPYAHFRRPGR
;
A
#
# COMPACT_ATOMS: atom_id res chain seq x y z
N MET A 1 13.13 2.21 -9.34
CA MET A 1 13.58 1.72 -8.01
C MET A 1 13.76 0.23 -8.12
N ARG A 2 14.77 -0.36 -7.47
CA ARG A 2 14.96 -1.81 -7.49
C ARG A 2 14.22 -2.47 -6.32
N LEU A 3 13.20 -3.28 -6.63
CA LEU A 3 12.46 -4.07 -5.65
C LEU A 3 12.96 -5.51 -5.61
N ARG A 4 13.24 -6.00 -4.41
CA ARG A 4 13.46 -7.43 -4.14
C ARG A 4 12.14 -8.03 -3.65
N LEU A 5 11.60 -8.98 -4.40
CA LEU A 5 10.31 -9.62 -4.17
C LEU A 5 10.49 -11.14 -4.07
N ARG A 6 9.48 -11.80 -3.50
CA ARG A 6 9.25 -13.24 -3.62
C ARG A 6 8.01 -13.46 -4.47
N GLN A 7 8.11 -14.31 -5.48
CA GLN A 7 7.01 -14.66 -6.37
C GLN A 7 6.50 -16.06 -6.04
N PHE A 8 5.18 -16.21 -6.03
CA PHE A 8 4.48 -17.46 -5.86
C PHE A 8 3.52 -17.68 -7.03
N ARG A 9 3.27 -18.95 -7.36
CA ARG A 9 2.30 -19.34 -8.39
C ARG A 9 1.26 -20.34 -7.85
N PRO A 10 0.50 -19.99 -6.79
CA PRO A 10 -0.49 -20.89 -6.22
C PRO A 10 -1.60 -21.21 -7.24
N ARG A 11 -2.08 -22.44 -7.21
CA ARG A 11 -3.26 -22.88 -7.95
C ARG A 11 -4.48 -22.97 -7.03
N THR A 12 -5.58 -22.40 -7.48
CA THR A 12 -6.88 -22.40 -6.77
C THR A 12 -7.94 -22.85 -7.78
N GLY A 13 -8.43 -24.08 -7.63
CA GLY A 13 -9.23 -24.73 -8.68
C GLY A 13 -8.48 -24.77 -10.04
N PRO A 14 -9.11 -24.37 -11.16
CA PRO A 14 -8.48 -24.39 -12.47
C PRO A 14 -7.54 -23.19 -12.73
N ARG A 15 -7.49 -22.19 -11.84
CA ARG A 15 -6.75 -20.94 -12.05
C ARG A 15 -5.41 -20.96 -11.34
N GLN A 16 -4.36 -20.58 -12.06
CA GLN A 16 -3.07 -20.23 -11.46
C GLN A 16 -3.02 -18.72 -11.23
N HIS A 17 -2.68 -18.31 -10.02
CA HIS A 17 -2.50 -16.91 -9.67
C HIS A 17 -1.01 -16.57 -9.60
N ARG A 18 -0.63 -15.37 -10.03
CA ARG A 18 0.69 -14.82 -9.75
C ARG A 18 0.58 -13.91 -8.54
N VAL A 19 1.27 -14.27 -7.47
CA VAL A 19 1.31 -13.50 -6.23
C VAL A 19 2.75 -13.08 -5.97
N VAL A 20 2.96 -11.83 -5.57
CA VAL A 20 4.28 -11.37 -5.12
C VAL A 20 4.19 -10.79 -3.72
N GLN A 21 5.29 -10.94 -2.97
CA GLN A 21 5.48 -10.32 -1.66
C GLN A 21 6.80 -9.56 -1.64
N PRO A 22 6.94 -8.56 -0.75
CA PRO A 22 8.25 -8.00 -0.41
C PRO A 22 9.21 -9.11 0.01
N GLY A 23 10.45 -9.09 -0.50
CA GLY A 23 11.46 -10.10 -0.19
C GLY A 23 11.92 -10.07 1.28
N GLN A 24 11.76 -8.91 1.92
CA GLN A 24 11.91 -8.70 3.36
C GLN A 24 10.63 -8.06 3.90
N PRO A 25 10.22 -8.32 5.15
CA PRO A 25 9.10 -7.62 5.77
C PRO A 25 9.31 -6.10 5.80
N LEU A 26 8.22 -5.32 5.79
CA LEU A 26 8.25 -3.88 6.04
C LEU A 26 8.10 -3.66 7.55
N ARG A 27 9.19 -3.86 8.29
CA ARG A 27 9.17 -4.02 9.76
C ARG A 27 8.56 -2.84 10.52
N HIS A 28 8.66 -1.62 9.99
CA HIS A 28 8.14 -0.40 10.60
C HIS A 28 6.97 0.17 9.80
N THR A 29 6.18 -0.71 9.19
CA THR A 29 4.97 -0.31 8.46
C THR A 29 3.82 -1.19 8.88
N THR A 30 2.74 -0.54 9.31
CA THR A 30 1.55 -1.21 9.81
C THR A 30 0.31 -0.60 9.18
N LEU A 31 -0.70 -1.42 8.93
CA LEU A 31 -2.01 -0.97 8.49
C LEU A 31 -3.06 -1.46 9.50
N ARG A 32 -3.83 -0.53 10.05
CA ARG A 32 -5.02 -0.84 10.83
C ARG A 32 -6.25 -0.80 9.92
N ALA A 33 -7.11 -1.81 10.04
CA ALA A 33 -8.32 -1.91 9.26
C ALA A 33 -9.18 -0.64 9.42
N PRO A 34 -9.76 -0.12 8.34
CA PRO A 34 -10.66 1.02 8.44
C PRO A 34 -11.98 0.64 9.08
N GLU A 35 -12.32 1.30 10.20
CA GLU A 35 -13.67 1.27 10.79
C GLU A 35 -13.90 2.50 11.72
N PRO A 36 -14.40 3.66 11.22
CA PRO A 36 -14.54 4.07 9.81
C PRO A 36 -13.22 4.57 9.19
N ILE A 37 -12.22 4.90 10.00
CA ILE A 37 -10.93 5.44 9.54
C ILE A 37 -9.84 4.41 9.81
N GLY A 38 -9.13 4.02 8.75
CA GLY A 38 -7.93 3.19 8.82
C GLY A 38 -6.69 4.05 8.98
N MET A 39 -5.63 3.46 9.53
CA MET A 39 -4.36 4.15 9.70
C MET A 39 -3.23 3.28 9.17
N LEU A 40 -2.54 3.78 8.15
CA LEU A 40 -1.29 3.27 7.66
C LEU A 40 -0.16 4.12 8.26
N LEU A 41 0.63 3.50 9.13
CA LEU A 41 1.79 4.13 9.75
C LEU A 41 3.05 3.56 9.14
N GLY A 42 3.98 4.40 8.70
CA GLY A 42 5.23 3.95 8.11
C GLY A 42 6.38 4.91 8.34
N ASP A 43 7.60 4.37 8.39
CA ASP A 43 8.83 5.14 8.31
C ASP A 43 9.25 5.41 6.86
N HIS A 44 10.42 6.04 6.68
CA HIS A 44 10.94 6.35 5.35
C HIS A 44 11.10 5.10 4.47
N ASP A 45 11.71 4.02 4.99
CA ASP A 45 11.93 2.78 4.24
C ASP A 45 10.59 2.14 3.86
N GLY A 46 9.70 2.00 4.85
CA GLY A 46 8.37 1.43 4.70
C GLY A 46 7.54 2.09 3.63
N LEU A 47 7.40 3.42 3.71
CA LEU A 47 6.61 4.20 2.77
C LEU A 47 7.26 4.21 1.37
N ASN A 48 8.59 4.28 1.26
CA ASN A 48 9.27 4.21 -0.03
C ASN A 48 9.08 2.83 -0.70
N ARG A 49 9.12 1.75 0.09
CA ARG A 49 8.87 0.40 -0.41
C ARG A 49 7.41 0.20 -0.82
N LEU A 50 6.46 0.77 -0.08
CA LEU A 50 5.06 0.83 -0.51
C LEU A 50 4.89 1.60 -1.81
N ALA A 51 5.55 2.76 -1.98
CA ALA A 51 5.54 3.50 -3.25
C ALA A 51 5.98 2.61 -4.43
N GLY A 52 7.08 1.87 -4.25
CA GLY A 52 7.52 0.90 -5.25
C GLY A 52 6.52 -0.23 -5.51
N LEU A 53 5.91 -0.80 -4.47
CA LEU A 53 4.93 -1.89 -4.61
C LEU A 53 3.66 -1.44 -5.35
N PHE A 54 3.19 -0.21 -5.11
CA PHE A 54 2.08 0.39 -5.85
C PHE A 54 2.46 0.69 -7.30
N SER A 55 3.66 1.26 -7.55
CA SER A 55 4.18 1.46 -8.90
C SER A 55 4.27 0.13 -9.67
N PHE A 56 4.77 -0.93 -9.03
CA PHE A 56 4.80 -2.26 -9.62
C PHE A 56 3.40 -2.81 -9.92
N ALA A 57 2.44 -2.64 -9.00
CA ALA A 57 1.05 -3.06 -9.19
C ALA A 57 0.38 -2.35 -10.36
N ALA A 58 0.67 -1.05 -10.55
CA ALA A 58 0.16 -0.26 -11.67
C ALA A 58 0.47 -0.90 -13.04
N TYR A 59 1.68 -1.44 -13.20
CA TYR A 59 2.14 -2.03 -14.46
C TYR A 59 2.06 -3.57 -14.51
N SER A 60 1.53 -4.20 -13.46
CA SER A 60 1.45 -5.66 -13.34
C SER A 60 0.01 -6.16 -13.21
N ARG A 61 -0.83 -5.85 -14.20
CA ARG A 61 -2.29 -6.12 -14.17
C ARG A 61 -2.71 -7.55 -13.81
N HIS A 62 -1.86 -8.54 -14.08
CA HIS A 62 -2.12 -9.96 -13.83
C HIS A 62 -1.46 -10.49 -12.55
N THR A 63 -1.11 -9.60 -11.62
CA THR A 63 -0.37 -9.93 -10.39
C THR A 63 -1.09 -9.42 -9.16
N ILE A 64 -1.12 -10.26 -8.13
CA ILE A 64 -1.55 -9.90 -6.78
C ILE A 64 -0.30 -9.49 -6.00
N VAL A 65 -0.28 -8.28 -5.46
CA VAL A 65 0.78 -7.83 -4.55
C VAL A 65 0.28 -7.98 -3.12
N HIS A 66 0.87 -8.88 -2.36
CA HIS A 66 0.54 -9.11 -0.96
C HIS A 66 1.64 -8.54 -0.07
N VAL A 67 1.28 -7.60 0.80
CA VAL A 67 2.17 -6.97 1.76
C VAL A 67 1.77 -7.44 3.17
N PRO A 68 2.53 -8.36 3.78
CA PRO A 68 2.22 -8.87 5.11
C PRO A 68 2.61 -7.81 6.16
N LEU A 69 1.65 -6.96 6.54
CA LEU A 69 1.87 -5.82 7.44
C LEU A 69 1.48 -6.14 8.89
N ARG A 70 0.72 -7.21 9.13
CA ARG A 70 0.28 -7.57 10.49
C ARG A 70 1.42 -8.08 11.38
N ASP A 71 2.45 -8.65 10.76
CA ASP A 71 3.60 -9.26 11.43
C ASP A 71 4.77 -8.26 11.60
N SER A 72 4.52 -6.99 11.28
CA SER A 72 5.43 -5.87 11.52
C SER A 72 5.57 -5.57 13.02
N LEU A 73 6.57 -4.77 13.40
CA LEU A 73 6.73 -4.35 14.79
C LEU A 73 5.47 -3.55 15.21
N PRO A 74 4.85 -3.89 16.35
CA PRO A 74 3.64 -3.22 16.78
C PRO A 74 3.87 -1.72 16.90
N PRO A 75 2.99 -0.88 16.32
CA PRO A 75 3.10 0.55 16.50
C PRO A 75 2.65 0.90 17.93
N ASP A 76 3.27 1.93 18.49
CA ASP A 76 2.92 2.54 19.78
C ASP A 76 1.65 3.41 19.72
N GLU A 77 1.03 3.53 18.54
CA GLU A 77 -0.17 4.33 18.32
C GLU A 77 -1.18 3.68 17.35
N GLY A 78 -2.36 4.31 17.26
CA GLY A 78 -3.49 3.88 16.43
C GLY A 78 -4.43 2.89 17.12
N VAL A 79 -5.68 2.87 16.65
CA VAL A 79 -6.76 2.01 17.17
C VAL A 79 -7.23 1.07 16.07
N GLY A 80 -7.67 -0.14 16.45
CA GLY A 80 -8.22 -1.13 15.52
C GLY A 80 -7.26 -2.27 15.18
N GLU A 81 -7.76 -3.24 14.43
CA GLU A 81 -7.04 -4.48 14.13
C GLU A 81 -5.95 -4.28 13.07
N LEU A 82 -4.78 -4.88 13.29
CA LEU A 82 -3.72 -4.96 12.27
C LEU A 82 -4.10 -5.95 11.15
N VAL A 83 -3.96 -5.48 9.92
CA VAL A 83 -4.31 -6.24 8.72
C VAL A 83 -3.18 -6.25 7.69
N ASP A 84 -3.14 -7.28 6.86
CA ASP A 84 -2.31 -7.28 5.66
C ASP A 84 -2.89 -6.35 4.59
N LEU A 85 -2.07 -5.96 3.62
CA LEU A 85 -2.50 -5.22 2.44
C LEU A 85 -2.38 -6.09 1.19
N VAL A 86 -3.42 -6.11 0.36
CA VAL A 86 -3.40 -6.76 -0.96
C VAL A 86 -3.76 -5.74 -2.04
N LEU A 87 -2.91 -5.62 -3.05
CA LEU A 87 -3.17 -4.85 -4.26
C LEU A 87 -3.47 -5.81 -5.41
N ALA A 88 -4.55 -5.55 -6.13
CA ALA A 88 -4.88 -6.28 -7.33
C ALA A 88 -5.48 -5.34 -8.38
N HIS A 89 -5.15 -5.55 -9.65
CA HIS A 89 -5.84 -4.83 -10.70
C HIS A 89 -7.32 -5.24 -10.71
N HIS A 90 -8.24 -4.28 -10.84
CA HIS A 90 -9.67 -4.54 -10.79
C HIS A 90 -10.16 -5.58 -11.83
N THR A 91 -9.49 -5.72 -12.99
CA THR A 91 -9.82 -6.71 -14.03
C THR A 91 -9.35 -8.13 -13.68
N LEU A 92 -8.52 -8.31 -12.66
CA LEU A 92 -8.02 -9.64 -12.26
C LEU A 92 -9.14 -10.50 -11.66
N GLY A 93 -10.21 -9.88 -11.16
CA GLY A 93 -11.36 -10.59 -10.60
C GLY A 93 -11.04 -11.39 -9.34
N LEU A 94 -10.01 -10.98 -8.58
CA LEU A 94 -9.68 -11.59 -7.29
C LEU A 94 -10.85 -11.36 -6.32
N ARG A 95 -11.42 -12.44 -5.80
CA ARG A 95 -12.47 -12.38 -4.77
C ARG A 95 -11.82 -12.41 -3.38
N PRO A 96 -12.14 -11.46 -2.47
CA PRO A 96 -11.62 -11.47 -1.10
C PRO A 96 -11.86 -12.80 -0.37
N SER A 97 -13.00 -13.46 -0.60
CA SER A 97 -13.33 -14.76 0.01
C SER A 97 -12.44 -15.93 -0.44
N ALA A 98 -11.77 -15.83 -1.60
CA ALA A 98 -10.81 -16.84 -2.06
C ALA A 98 -9.42 -16.65 -1.42
N TRP A 99 -9.19 -15.51 -0.77
CA TRP A 99 -7.89 -15.14 -0.22
C TRP A 99 -7.36 -16.11 0.84
N PRO A 100 -8.15 -16.60 1.82
CA PRO A 100 -7.62 -17.52 2.83
C PRO A 100 -7.03 -18.79 2.23
N GLU A 101 -7.65 -19.34 1.18
CA GLU A 101 -7.13 -20.50 0.47
C GLU A 101 -5.85 -20.18 -0.30
N LEU A 102 -5.83 -19.07 -1.02
CA LEU A 102 -4.67 -18.64 -1.80
C LEU A 102 -3.49 -18.31 -0.88
N ARG A 103 -3.70 -17.59 0.22
CA ARG A 103 -2.68 -17.20 1.20
C ARG A 103 -2.01 -18.40 1.84
N ARG A 104 -2.77 -19.46 2.16
CA ARG A 104 -2.22 -20.71 2.74
C ARG A 104 -1.26 -21.44 1.81
N LYS A 105 -1.33 -21.20 0.50
CA LYS A 105 -0.48 -21.84 -0.52
C LYS A 105 0.78 -21.04 -0.86
N LEU A 106 1.08 -19.97 -0.11
CA LEU A 106 2.26 -19.11 -0.33
C LEU A 106 3.49 -19.63 0.45
N THR A 107 3.93 -20.87 0.19
CA THR A 107 5.05 -21.50 0.90
C THR A 107 6.36 -21.37 0.12
N ASP A 108 6.38 -21.79 -1.15
CA ASP A 108 7.62 -22.00 -1.93
C ASP A 108 7.85 -20.87 -2.94
N GLY A 109 8.13 -19.68 -2.41
CA GLY A 109 8.34 -18.48 -3.21
C GLY A 109 9.72 -18.44 -3.86
N THR A 110 9.77 -18.09 -5.15
CA THR A 110 11.03 -17.86 -5.87
C THR A 110 11.47 -16.39 -5.76
N PRO A 111 12.75 -16.09 -5.50
CA PRO A 111 13.25 -14.72 -5.54
C PRO A 111 13.01 -14.04 -6.90
N LEU A 112 12.64 -12.77 -6.86
CA LEU A 112 12.38 -11.95 -8.04
C LEU A 112 12.94 -10.54 -7.79
N THR A 113 13.73 -10.02 -8.73
CA THR A 113 14.09 -8.61 -8.74
C THR A 113 13.32 -7.92 -9.84
N VAL A 114 12.70 -6.77 -9.53
CA VAL A 114 12.05 -5.92 -10.54
C VAL A 114 12.55 -4.49 -10.41
N HIS A 115 12.52 -3.78 -11.53
CA HIS A 115 12.78 -2.35 -11.59
C HIS A 115 11.46 -1.63 -11.84
N THR A 116 11.11 -0.69 -10.96
CA THR A 116 10.07 0.29 -11.25
C THR A 116 10.65 1.42 -12.10
N ASP A 117 9.79 2.05 -12.88
CA ASP A 117 10.10 3.23 -13.70
C ASP A 117 9.42 4.44 -13.04
N GLU A 118 10.18 5.19 -12.25
CA GLU A 118 9.67 6.34 -11.51
C GLU A 118 9.19 7.46 -12.44
N ALA A 119 9.93 7.75 -13.52
CA ALA A 119 9.57 8.80 -14.45
C ALA A 119 8.25 8.50 -15.17
N ARG A 120 8.03 7.23 -15.52
CA ARG A 120 6.74 6.78 -16.07
C ARG A 120 5.63 6.82 -15.03
N THR A 121 5.91 6.38 -13.79
CA THR A 121 4.93 6.41 -12.70
C THR A 121 4.48 7.84 -12.40
N ASP A 122 5.42 8.80 -12.38
CA ASP A 122 5.14 10.22 -12.17
C ASP A 122 4.30 10.82 -13.30
N ARG A 123 4.66 10.53 -14.56
CA ARG A 123 3.87 10.96 -15.73
C ARG A 123 2.43 10.44 -15.67
N ASP A 124 2.25 9.15 -15.40
CA ASP A 124 0.93 8.52 -15.34
C ASP A 124 0.13 9.05 -14.13
N SER A 125 0.78 9.31 -12.99
CA SER A 125 0.19 9.96 -11.81
C SER A 125 -0.27 11.38 -12.11
N THR A 126 0.55 12.20 -12.78
CA THR A 126 0.20 13.58 -13.15
C THR A 126 -1.00 13.59 -14.08
N ALA A 127 -0.96 12.76 -15.12
CA ALA A 127 -2.08 12.62 -16.05
C ALA A 127 -3.36 12.12 -15.34
N TRP A 128 -3.24 11.23 -14.36
CA TRP A 128 -4.36 10.78 -13.53
C TRP A 128 -4.93 11.92 -12.70
N ARG A 129 -4.10 12.73 -12.02
CA ARG A 129 -4.55 13.88 -11.22
C ARG A 129 -5.32 14.90 -12.07
N GLU A 130 -4.77 15.27 -13.23
CA GLU A 130 -5.41 16.18 -14.19
C GLU A 130 -6.78 15.68 -14.67
N ARG A 131 -6.95 14.35 -14.77
CA ARG A 131 -8.25 13.73 -15.09
C ARG A 131 -9.15 13.63 -13.87
N HIS A 132 -8.62 13.31 -12.69
CA HIS A 132 -9.39 13.10 -11.46
C HIS A 132 -10.05 14.38 -10.97
N GLU A 133 -9.48 15.54 -11.27
CA GLU A 133 -10.11 16.85 -11.04
C GLU A 133 -11.30 17.11 -11.98
N ARG A 134 -11.50 16.27 -13.02
CA ARG A 134 -12.66 16.35 -13.92
C ARG A 134 -13.78 15.43 -13.42
N THR A 135 -14.99 15.95 -13.44
CA THR A 135 -16.21 15.32 -12.89
C THR A 135 -16.59 13.99 -13.54
N ASP A 136 -15.98 13.61 -14.68
CA ASP A 136 -16.26 12.40 -15.43
C ASP A 136 -15.33 11.21 -15.09
N ASN A 137 -14.31 11.42 -14.26
CA ASN A 137 -13.33 10.38 -13.99
C ASN A 137 -13.84 9.34 -12.97
N ARG A 138 -14.06 8.11 -13.46
CA ARG A 138 -14.53 6.94 -12.67
C ARG A 138 -13.39 6.04 -12.17
N ASP A 139 -12.15 6.51 -12.21
CA ASP A 139 -11.01 5.68 -11.87
C ASP A 139 -10.81 5.59 -10.35
N GLU A 140 -11.61 4.69 -9.78
CA GLU A 140 -11.87 4.51 -8.37
C GLU A 140 -10.99 3.42 -7.74
N LEU A 141 -10.62 3.63 -6.47
CA LEU A 141 -9.93 2.64 -5.65
C LEU A 141 -10.95 1.89 -4.80
N ARG A 142 -11.42 0.76 -5.33
CA ARG A 142 -12.37 -0.11 -4.61
C ARG A 142 -11.64 -0.86 -3.50
N HIS A 143 -12.31 -1.09 -2.39
CA HIS A 143 -11.72 -1.82 -1.27
C HIS A 143 -12.66 -2.87 -0.68
N ALA A 144 -12.07 -3.79 0.10
CA ALA A 144 -12.78 -4.75 0.92
C ALA A 144 -11.90 -5.16 2.10
N THR A 145 -12.51 -5.56 3.21
CA THR A 145 -11.79 -6.18 4.33
C THR A 145 -12.27 -7.62 4.48
N HIS A 146 -11.35 -8.58 4.46
CA HIS A 146 -11.69 -9.99 4.69
C HIS A 146 -10.50 -10.75 5.26
N ALA A 147 -10.74 -11.64 6.22
CA ALA A 147 -9.72 -12.51 6.83
C ALA A 147 -8.44 -11.77 7.28
N ARG A 148 -8.62 -10.63 7.96
CA ARG A 148 -7.55 -9.73 8.44
C ARG A 148 -6.66 -9.23 7.31
N THR A 149 -7.26 -8.91 6.17
CA THR A 149 -6.59 -8.39 4.98
C THR A 149 -7.46 -7.29 4.38
N PHE A 150 -6.84 -6.14 4.15
CA PHE A 150 -7.42 -5.03 3.42
C PHE A 150 -7.02 -5.13 1.96
N PHE A 151 -8.02 -5.18 1.08
CA PHE A 151 -7.85 -5.32 -0.35
C PHE A 151 -8.06 -3.96 -1.01
N LEU A 152 -7.19 -3.64 -1.95
CA LEU A 152 -7.31 -2.50 -2.84
C LEU A 152 -7.36 -3.01 -4.28
N PHE A 153 -8.45 -2.66 -4.96
CA PHE A 153 -8.70 -2.97 -6.37
C PHE A 153 -8.69 -1.66 -7.16
N GLY A 154 -7.68 -1.50 -8.00
CA GLY A 154 -7.49 -0.27 -8.77
C GLY A 154 -7.08 -0.55 -10.21
N SER A 155 -7.09 0.50 -11.01
CA SER A 155 -6.46 0.55 -12.33
C SER A 155 -4.95 0.80 -12.22
N ARG A 156 -4.28 0.88 -13.38
CA ARG A 156 -2.92 1.40 -13.48
C ARG A 156 -2.81 2.81 -12.89
N ASP A 157 -3.70 3.70 -13.27
CA ASP A 157 -3.53 5.13 -13.06
C ASP A 157 -3.73 5.49 -11.58
N VAL A 158 -4.75 4.93 -10.91
CA VAL A 158 -4.95 5.14 -9.46
C VAL A 158 -3.84 4.52 -8.61
N PHE A 159 -3.26 3.38 -9.04
CA PHE A 159 -2.08 2.82 -8.36
C PHE A 159 -0.82 3.66 -8.58
N ALA A 160 -0.62 4.24 -9.78
CA ALA A 160 0.48 5.17 -10.03
C ALA A 160 0.35 6.44 -9.19
N GLY A 161 -0.85 7.02 -9.11
CA GLY A 161 -1.13 8.18 -8.24
C GLY A 161 -0.87 7.88 -6.77
N THR A 162 -1.34 6.72 -6.30
CA THR A 162 -1.12 6.27 -4.91
C THR A 162 0.36 6.00 -4.62
N ALA A 163 1.12 5.46 -5.58
CA ALA A 163 2.56 5.30 -5.47
C ALA A 163 3.26 6.64 -5.21
N MET A 164 2.88 7.69 -5.95
CA MET A 164 3.44 9.04 -5.76
C MET A 164 3.06 9.66 -4.42
N SER A 165 1.85 9.37 -3.90
CA SER A 165 1.45 9.78 -2.54
C SER A 165 2.32 9.14 -1.46
N PHE A 166 2.67 7.86 -1.59
CA PHE A 166 3.61 7.19 -0.69
C PHE A 166 5.04 7.72 -0.83
N ALA A 167 5.50 7.98 -2.06
CA ALA A 167 6.82 8.56 -2.29
C ALA A 167 6.94 9.96 -1.66
N HIS A 168 5.89 10.78 -1.79
CA HIS A 168 5.79 12.07 -1.11
C HIS A 168 5.84 11.92 0.40
N ALA A 169 5.04 11.01 0.98
CA ALA A 169 5.05 10.73 2.41
C ALA A 169 6.42 10.28 2.93
N ALA A 170 7.13 9.43 2.17
CA ALA A 170 8.47 8.97 2.50
C ALA A 170 9.52 10.09 2.45
N GLY A 171 9.45 10.97 1.44
CA GLY A 171 10.42 12.05 1.25
C GLY A 171 10.21 13.25 2.17
N TRP A 172 8.95 13.65 2.37
CA TRP A 172 8.59 14.85 3.14
C TRP A 172 8.22 14.58 4.59
N GLY A 173 7.81 13.36 4.93
CA GLY A 173 7.53 12.95 6.30
C GLY A 173 8.69 13.23 7.27
N PRO A 174 9.94 12.89 6.94
CA PRO A 174 11.11 13.22 7.76
C PRO A 174 11.27 14.70 8.11
N LEU A 175 10.76 15.59 7.26
CA LEU A 175 10.93 17.04 7.36
C LEU A 175 9.85 17.71 8.22
N GLN A 176 8.79 16.98 8.55
CA GLN A 176 7.67 17.52 9.33
C GLN A 176 8.08 17.90 10.76
N LYS A 177 7.30 18.82 11.34
CA LYS A 177 7.49 19.29 12.72
C LYS A 177 7.20 18.16 13.70
N GLY A 178 7.99 18.03 14.76
CA GLY A 178 7.76 17.03 15.82
C GLY A 178 8.28 15.62 15.49
N VAL A 179 8.48 15.28 14.22
CA VAL A 179 8.98 13.96 13.78
C VAL A 179 10.30 13.58 14.46
N ALA A 180 11.27 14.50 14.54
CA ALA A 180 12.54 14.22 15.22
C ALA A 180 12.39 13.93 16.74
N LYS A 181 11.22 14.21 17.33
CA LYS A 181 10.88 13.90 18.72
C LYS A 181 10.04 12.61 18.85
N GLY A 182 9.83 11.88 17.76
CA GLY A 182 9.03 10.66 17.72
C GLY A 182 7.53 10.87 17.48
N CYS A 183 7.06 12.10 17.21
CA CYS A 183 5.67 12.33 16.85
C CYS A 183 5.38 11.80 15.44
N SER A 184 4.23 11.18 15.24
CA SER A 184 3.71 10.92 13.90
C SER A 184 3.11 12.17 13.28
N THR A 185 2.96 12.14 11.96
CA THR A 185 2.40 13.24 11.18
C THR A 185 1.55 12.66 10.05
N LEU A 186 0.35 13.22 9.88
CA LEU A 186 -0.50 12.89 8.75
C LEU A 186 0.12 13.46 7.47
N MET A 187 0.36 12.60 6.48
CA MET A 187 0.93 13.01 5.20
C MET A 187 -0.12 13.15 4.11
N THR A 188 -1.09 12.23 4.09
CA THR A 188 -2.17 12.16 3.09
C THR A 188 -3.22 11.14 3.55
N ALA A 189 -4.35 11.06 2.85
CA ALA A 189 -5.19 9.86 2.84
C ALA A 189 -4.95 9.05 1.55
N LEU A 190 -5.34 7.77 1.53
CA LEU A 190 -5.41 7.01 0.28
C LEU A 190 -6.41 7.68 -0.67
N PRO A 191 -6.00 8.01 -1.91
CA PRO A 191 -6.86 8.73 -2.83
C PRO A 191 -7.99 7.84 -3.36
N ALA A 192 -9.11 8.48 -3.72
CA ALA A 192 -10.21 7.89 -4.50
C ALA A 192 -10.80 6.59 -3.92
N LEU A 193 -10.78 6.41 -2.59
CA LEU A 193 -11.44 5.28 -1.93
C LEU A 193 -12.96 5.35 -2.14
N VAL A 194 -13.52 4.30 -2.75
CA VAL A 194 -14.96 4.21 -3.01
C VAL A 194 -15.73 4.09 -1.71
N GLN A 195 -16.70 4.97 -1.52
CA GLN A 195 -17.52 4.98 -0.31
C GLN A 195 -18.63 3.92 -0.37
N PRO A 196 -18.86 3.14 0.69
CA PRO A 196 -20.04 2.29 0.75
C PRO A 196 -21.32 3.15 0.77
N PRO A 197 -22.40 2.74 0.09
CA PRO A 197 -23.67 3.47 0.11
C PRO A 197 -24.25 3.48 1.53
N GLY A 198 -24.70 4.66 2.00
CA GLY A 198 -25.35 4.78 3.31
C GLY A 198 -24.70 5.77 4.31
N GLY A 199 -24.13 6.88 3.84
CA GLY A 199 -23.99 8.14 4.61
C GLY A 199 -23.43 8.02 6.02
N GLY A 200 -22.12 7.79 6.13
CA GLY A 200 -21.31 8.03 7.33
C GLY A 200 -20.03 8.77 6.95
N HIS A 201 -19.15 9.05 7.92
CA HIS A 201 -17.80 9.57 7.64
C HIS A 201 -17.17 8.78 6.49
N PRO A 202 -16.54 9.46 5.50
CA PRO A 202 -15.88 8.76 4.42
C PRO A 202 -14.90 7.72 5.00
N LEU A 203 -14.96 6.50 4.49
CA LEU A 203 -13.94 5.51 4.75
C LEU A 203 -12.63 6.05 4.20
N GLU A 204 -11.73 6.39 5.11
CA GLU A 204 -10.43 6.98 4.82
C GLU A 204 -9.36 6.06 5.39
N VAL A 205 -8.28 5.87 4.63
CA VAL A 205 -7.06 5.30 5.18
C VAL A 205 -6.05 6.42 5.24
N LEU A 206 -5.81 6.92 6.46
CA LEU A 206 -4.80 7.94 6.72
C LEU A 206 -3.41 7.33 6.57
N VAL A 207 -2.55 8.01 5.82
CA VAL A 207 -1.14 7.65 5.66
C VAL A 207 -0.33 8.61 6.52
N CYS A 208 0.25 8.07 7.58
CA CYS A 208 1.05 8.79 8.55
C CYS A 208 2.53 8.40 8.43
N PHE A 209 3.41 9.40 8.49
CA PHE A 209 4.83 9.17 8.67
C PHE A 209 5.13 9.10 10.17
N LYS A 210 5.93 8.11 10.58
CA LYS A 210 6.52 8.05 11.92
C LYS A 210 7.93 7.46 11.83
N PRO A 211 8.96 8.13 12.39
CA PRO A 211 10.27 7.51 12.48
C PRO A 211 10.20 6.35 13.47
N TYR A 212 11.04 5.34 13.30
CA TYR A 212 11.08 4.21 14.24
C TYR A 212 12.10 4.46 15.36
N PRO A 213 11.81 4.03 16.62
CA PRO A 213 12.80 4.09 17.70
C PRO A 213 14.08 3.30 17.40
N PRO A 214 15.22 3.67 17.99
CA PRO A 214 15.44 4.83 18.87
C PRO A 214 15.51 6.16 18.10
N TYR A 215 14.65 7.12 18.48
CA TYR A 215 14.52 8.42 17.79
C TYR A 215 15.79 9.28 17.84
N ALA A 216 16.67 9.04 18.82
CA ALA A 216 17.96 9.70 18.93
C ALA A 216 18.87 9.49 17.71
N HIS A 217 18.66 8.41 16.95
CA HIS A 217 19.42 8.08 15.76
C HIS A 217 18.74 8.53 14.46
N PHE A 218 17.52 9.07 14.55
CA PHE A 218 16.82 9.58 13.39
C PHE A 218 17.52 10.84 12.88
N ARG A 219 18.03 10.77 11.66
CA ARG A 219 18.59 11.92 10.94
C ARG A 219 17.64 12.33 9.83
N ARG A 220 17.35 13.63 9.76
CA ARG A 220 16.65 14.21 8.62
C ARG A 220 17.53 14.06 7.38
N PRO A 221 16.98 13.68 6.22
CA PRO A 221 17.71 13.74 4.97
C PRO A 221 18.31 15.13 4.76
N GLY A 222 19.58 15.21 4.37
CA GLY A 222 20.30 16.47 4.12
C GLY A 222 20.92 17.14 5.35
N ARG A 223 21.07 16.43 6.47
CA ARG A 223 21.86 16.85 7.65
C ARG A 223 22.95 15.86 7.99
#